data_AF-A0A6L6X9W9-F1
#
_entry.id   AF-A0A6L6X9W9-F1
#
_cell.length_a   1.000
_cell.length_b   1.000
_cell.length_c   1.000
_cell.angle_alpha   90.00
_cell.angle_beta   90.00
_cell.angle_gamma   90.00
#
_symmetry.space_group_name_H-M   'P 1'
#
loop_
_entity.id
_entity.type
_entity.pdbx_description
1 polymer ?
#
loop_
_entity_poly.entity_id
_entity_poly.type
_entity_poly.pdbx_seq_one_letter_code
_entity_poly.pdbx_strand_id
1 'polypeptide(L)'
;MRAHELTMGRTFGVTFDHGEDFFDALSAFCREHGVRQGYIPSFIGAFAEVDIVGACEKLEDPDAPVWAKTYVTNVEAFGAGTIAHDPETGDILPHVHVSAGLKTHSADGRTSHLLGAKVQFLSELFIVEVAAPTMSRPRNPALYHVPLLTFGTPE
;
A
#
# COMPACT_ATOMS: atom_id res chain seq x y z
N MET A 1 -8.38 -3.73 20.91
CA MET A 1 -9.06 -2.99 19.83
C MET A 1 -8.83 -1.50 20.08
N ARG A 2 -8.39 -0.74 19.08
CA ARG A 2 -8.16 0.71 19.15
C ARG A 2 -9.01 1.37 18.07
N ALA A 3 -9.66 2.49 18.37
CA ALA A 3 -10.46 3.24 17.42
C ALA A 3 -10.22 4.74 17.65
N HIS A 4 -10.16 5.49 16.57
CA HIS A 4 -10.03 6.95 16.59
C HIS A 4 -10.99 7.52 15.56
N GLU A 5 -11.67 8.61 15.92
CA GLU A 5 -12.45 9.39 14.97
C GLU A 5 -11.50 10.14 14.03
N LEU A 6 -11.81 10.12 12.73
CA LEU A 6 -11.01 10.77 11.71
C LEU A 6 -11.69 12.08 11.28
N THR A 7 -10.92 13.16 11.23
CA THR A 7 -11.29 14.36 10.48
C THR A 7 -10.81 14.19 9.05
N MET A 8 -11.75 14.18 8.11
CA MET A 8 -11.44 14.02 6.69
C MET A 8 -10.90 15.31 6.08
N GLY A 9 -9.90 15.16 5.22
CA GLY A 9 -9.31 16.23 4.41
C GLY A 9 -9.86 16.24 2.99
N ARG A 10 -8.98 16.54 2.03
CA ARG A 10 -9.29 16.58 0.60
C ARG A 10 -9.42 15.17 0.02
N THR A 11 -10.22 15.04 -1.05
CA THR A 11 -10.30 13.81 -1.85
C THR A 11 -9.75 14.07 -3.24
N PHE A 12 -8.93 13.15 -3.74
CA PHE A 12 -8.29 13.22 -5.05
C PHE A 12 -8.67 12.01 -5.87
N GLY A 13 -9.04 12.23 -7.13
CA GLY A 13 -8.97 11.20 -8.16
C GLY A 13 -7.58 11.25 -8.80
N VAL A 14 -6.88 10.12 -8.81
CA VAL A 14 -5.50 10.04 -9.28
C VAL A 14 -5.38 8.91 -10.28
N THR A 15 -4.57 9.13 -11.30
CA THR A 15 -4.19 8.11 -12.27
C THR A 15 -2.67 7.96 -12.30
N PHE A 16 -2.19 6.73 -12.33
CA PHE A 16 -0.79 6.42 -12.65
C PHE A 16 -0.71 5.86 -14.07
N ASP A 17 0.20 6.39 -14.86
CA ASP A 17 0.32 6.16 -16.29
C ASP A 17 1.21 4.95 -16.61
N HIS A 18 1.14 4.50 -17.86
CA HIS A 18 1.96 3.41 -18.37
C HIS A 18 3.45 3.60 -18.06
N GLY A 19 4.06 2.55 -17.48
CA GLY A 19 5.49 2.49 -17.23
C GLY A 19 5.93 3.07 -15.88
N GLU A 20 5.04 3.76 -15.16
CA GLU A 20 5.33 4.27 -13.82
C GLU A 20 5.43 3.14 -12.79
N ASP A 21 6.28 3.36 -11.78
CA ASP A 21 6.24 2.56 -10.55
C ASP A 21 5.14 3.12 -9.63
N PHE A 22 4.30 2.22 -9.11
CA PHE A 22 3.14 2.58 -8.30
C PHE A 22 3.50 3.35 -7.03
N PHE A 23 4.57 2.95 -6.33
CA PHE A 23 4.94 3.58 -5.06
C PHE A 23 5.71 4.89 -5.26
N ASP A 24 6.51 4.98 -6.31
CA ASP A 24 7.16 6.23 -6.69
C ASP A 24 6.12 7.28 -7.10
N ALA A 25 5.15 6.91 -7.95
CA ALA A 25 4.06 7.80 -8.36
C ALA A 25 3.18 8.23 -7.18
N LEU A 26 2.83 7.31 -6.28
CA LEU A 26 2.08 7.62 -5.05
C LEU A 26 2.86 8.58 -4.15
N SER A 27 4.16 8.35 -3.96
CA SER A 27 5.01 9.20 -3.13
C SER A 27 5.18 10.59 -3.75
N ALA A 28 5.32 10.68 -5.07
CA ALA A 28 5.38 11.94 -5.80
C ALA A 28 4.09 12.73 -5.64
N PHE A 29 2.92 12.09 -5.86
CA PHE A 29 1.61 12.69 -5.62
C PHE A 29 1.48 13.25 -4.19
N CYS A 30 1.82 12.44 -3.19
CA CYS A 30 1.74 12.86 -1.79
C CYS A 30 2.62 14.09 -1.50
N ARG A 31 3.84 14.12 -2.05
CA ARG A 31 4.75 15.27 -1.91
C ARG A 31 4.24 16.52 -2.62
N GLU A 32 3.78 16.38 -3.86
CA GLU A 32 3.28 17.49 -4.68
C GLU A 32 2.05 18.17 -4.06
N HIS A 33 1.11 17.38 -3.56
CA HIS A 33 -0.14 17.90 -2.99
C HIS A 33 -0.11 18.11 -1.47
N GLY A 34 1.03 17.81 -0.83
CA GLY A 34 1.20 17.90 0.61
C GLY A 34 0.32 16.94 1.40
N VAL A 35 -0.03 15.78 0.83
CA VAL A 35 -0.82 14.73 1.50
C VAL A 35 0.13 13.88 2.33
N ARG A 36 0.03 13.99 3.66
CA ARG A 36 0.89 13.26 4.61
C ARG A 36 0.27 11.98 5.15
N GLN A 37 -1.05 11.85 5.06
CA GLN A 37 -1.78 10.72 5.61
C GLN A 37 -3.17 10.61 4.99
N GLY A 38 -3.71 9.40 4.97
CA GLY A 38 -5.01 9.14 4.36
C GLY A 38 -5.23 7.66 4.11
N TYR A 39 -6.18 7.36 3.25
CA TYR A 39 -6.41 6.00 2.79
C TYR A 39 -6.84 5.98 1.33
N ILE A 40 -6.59 4.82 0.72
CA ILE A 40 -7.03 4.46 -0.63
C ILE A 40 -8.20 3.48 -0.41
N PRO A 41 -9.46 3.94 -0.50
CA PRO A 41 -10.62 3.07 -0.24
C PRO A 41 -10.62 1.88 -1.20
N SER A 42 -10.30 2.15 -2.45
CA SER A 42 -10.05 1.15 -3.48
C SER A 42 -9.28 1.78 -4.64
N PHE A 43 -8.64 0.91 -5.43
CA PHE A 43 -8.12 1.23 -6.74
C PHE A 43 -8.25 0.03 -7.66
N ILE A 44 -8.24 0.29 -8.96
CA ILE A 44 -8.05 -0.71 -10.01
C ILE A 44 -6.76 -0.41 -10.76
N GLY A 45 -6.08 -1.44 -11.24
CA GLY A 45 -4.84 -1.24 -11.99
C GLY A 45 -4.47 -2.43 -12.86
N ALA A 46 -4.04 -2.13 -14.08
CA ALA A 46 -3.38 -3.10 -14.93
C ALA A 46 -1.86 -2.97 -14.71
N PHE A 47 -1.22 -4.04 -14.23
CA PHE A 47 0.22 -4.04 -13.95
C PHE A 47 0.98 -5.02 -14.83
N ALA A 48 2.14 -4.59 -15.30
CA ALA A 48 3.04 -5.40 -16.13
C ALA A 48 3.81 -6.38 -15.24
N GLU A 49 4.19 -5.91 -14.06
CA GLU A 49 5.00 -6.61 -13.07
C GLU A 49 4.48 -6.25 -11.68
N VAL A 50 4.34 -7.23 -10.80
CA VAL A 50 3.93 -7.04 -9.41
C VAL A 50 4.72 -7.98 -8.50
N ASP A 51 5.29 -7.42 -7.45
CA ASP A 51 5.84 -8.15 -6.32
C ASP A 51 4.83 -8.11 -5.16
N ILE A 52 4.39 -9.27 -4.69
CA ILE A 52 3.55 -9.41 -3.50
C ILE A 52 4.22 -10.29 -2.45
N VAL A 53 3.88 -10.10 -1.17
CA VAL A 53 4.34 -10.99 -0.09
C VAL A 53 3.77 -12.40 -0.30
N GLY A 54 4.62 -13.41 -0.22
CA GLY A 54 4.22 -14.80 -0.28
C GLY A 54 5.41 -15.70 -0.61
N ALA A 55 5.57 -16.77 0.16
CA ALA A 55 6.57 -17.79 -0.06
C ALA A 55 5.93 -19.04 -0.69
N CYS A 56 6.67 -19.70 -1.59
CA CYS A 56 6.33 -21.07 -1.99
C CYS A 56 6.97 -22.07 -1.02
N GLU A 57 7.99 -21.65 -0.28
CA GLU A 57 8.71 -22.44 0.70
C GLU A 57 7.96 -22.56 2.03
N LYS A 58 8.32 -23.58 2.80
CA LYS A 58 7.86 -23.72 4.18
C LYS A 58 8.36 -22.54 5.00
N LEU A 59 7.45 -21.89 5.74
CA LEU A 59 7.81 -20.87 6.71
C LEU A 59 8.52 -21.51 7.92
N GLU A 60 9.67 -20.96 8.29
CA GLU A 60 10.42 -21.39 9.48
C GLU A 60 9.71 -20.94 10.77
N ASP A 61 9.25 -19.70 10.78
CA ASP A 61 8.40 -19.11 11.82
C ASP A 61 7.10 -18.61 11.17
N PRO A 62 5.95 -19.27 11.40
CA PRO A 62 4.68 -18.85 10.83
C PRO A 62 4.14 -17.55 11.42
N ASP A 63 4.63 -17.11 12.59
CA ASP A 63 4.20 -15.87 13.25
C ASP A 63 5.01 -14.65 12.77
N ALA A 64 6.17 -14.89 12.15
CA ALA A 64 7.00 -13.85 11.57
C ALA A 64 6.42 -13.32 10.25
N PRO A 65 6.64 -12.04 9.91
CA PRO A 65 6.32 -11.53 8.58
C PRO A 65 7.06 -12.31 7.49
N VAL A 66 6.34 -12.67 6.44
CA VAL A 66 6.94 -13.29 5.26
C VAL A 66 7.59 -12.20 4.42
N TRP A 67 8.92 -12.23 4.33
CA TRP A 67 9.69 -11.29 3.51
C TRP A 67 9.94 -11.81 2.09
N ALA A 68 9.69 -13.10 1.85
CA ALA A 68 9.74 -13.67 0.52
C ALA A 68 8.65 -13.05 -0.37
N LYS A 69 9.01 -12.77 -1.62
CA LYS A 69 8.13 -12.19 -2.61
C LYS A 69 7.75 -13.20 -3.67
N THR A 70 6.48 -13.17 -4.05
CA THR A 70 5.98 -13.80 -5.26
C THR A 70 5.90 -12.75 -6.36
N TYR A 71 6.66 -12.98 -7.43
CA TYR A 71 6.63 -12.14 -8.64
C TYR A 71 5.57 -12.66 -9.60
N VAL A 72 4.68 -11.77 -10.05
CA VAL A 72 3.66 -12.06 -11.07
C VAL A 72 3.66 -10.98 -12.15
N THR A 73 3.22 -11.34 -13.35
CA THR A 73 3.21 -10.44 -14.50
C THR A 73 1.84 -10.39 -15.16
N ASN A 74 1.59 -9.31 -15.89
CA ASN A 74 0.37 -9.09 -16.66
C ASN A 74 -0.89 -9.37 -15.84
N VAL A 75 -1.11 -8.57 -14.80
CA VAL A 75 -2.26 -8.73 -13.89
C VAL A 75 -3.26 -7.59 -14.03
N GLU A 76 -4.52 -7.92 -13.75
CA GLU A 76 -5.56 -6.95 -13.41
C GLU A 76 -5.74 -7.00 -11.89
N ALA A 77 -5.55 -5.86 -11.22
CA ALA A 77 -5.53 -5.79 -9.76
C ALA A 77 -6.64 -4.89 -9.23
N PHE A 78 -7.24 -5.34 -8.12
CA PHE A 78 -8.05 -4.53 -7.23
C PHE A 78 -7.32 -4.42 -5.89
N GLY A 79 -7.15 -3.20 -5.37
CA GLY A 79 -6.43 -3.01 -4.12
C GLY A 79 -6.99 -1.89 -3.26
N ALA A 80 -6.47 -1.80 -2.05
CA ALA A 80 -6.79 -0.77 -1.08
C ALA A 80 -5.60 -0.58 -0.13
N GLY A 81 -5.58 0.53 0.60
CA GLY A 81 -4.47 0.78 1.51
C GLY A 81 -4.63 2.00 2.40
N THR A 82 -3.63 2.21 3.23
CA THR A 82 -3.52 3.39 4.11
C THR A 82 -2.18 4.08 3.87
N ILE A 83 -2.20 5.40 3.97
CA ILE A 83 -1.05 6.27 3.81
C ILE A 83 -0.77 6.89 5.18
N ALA A 84 0.45 6.73 5.66
CA ALA A 84 0.98 7.43 6.82
C ALA A 84 2.28 8.10 6.39
N HIS A 85 2.88 8.90 7.27
CA HIS A 85 4.21 9.43 7.06
C HIS A 85 5.10 9.17 8.27
N ASP A 86 6.39 9.17 8.04
CA ASP A 86 7.38 9.30 9.09
C ASP A 86 7.46 10.78 9.52
N PRO A 87 7.19 11.12 10.79
CA PRO A 87 7.25 12.50 11.26
C PRO A 87 8.66 13.08 11.32
N GLU A 88 9.70 12.24 11.38
CA GLU A 88 11.10 12.65 11.44
C GLU A 88 11.68 12.87 10.04
N THR A 89 11.46 11.93 9.12
CA THR A 89 12.04 12.00 7.77
C THR A 89 11.10 12.65 6.75
N GLY A 90 9.80 12.67 7.04
CA GLY A 90 8.77 13.08 6.08
C GLY A 90 8.48 12.04 5.01
N ASP A 91 9.04 10.83 5.11
CA ASP A 91 8.81 9.77 4.13
C ASP A 91 7.37 9.28 4.16
N ILE A 92 6.84 8.99 2.98
CA ILE A 92 5.51 8.41 2.84
C ILE A 92 5.60 6.92 3.09
N LEU A 93 4.75 6.41 3.98
CA LEU A 93 4.71 5.02 4.43
C LEU A 93 3.38 4.37 4.03
N PRO A 94 3.20 4.03 2.74
CA PRO A 94 2.00 3.37 2.26
C PRO A 94 1.96 1.92 2.76
N HIS A 95 0.76 1.42 3.04
CA HIS A 95 0.50 0.01 3.30
C HIS A 95 -0.66 -0.40 2.40
N VAL A 96 -0.33 -1.13 1.33
CA VAL A 96 -1.26 -1.50 0.27
C VAL A 96 -1.37 -3.02 0.18
N HIS A 97 -2.59 -3.51 -0.01
CA HIS A 97 -2.88 -4.89 -0.34
C HIS A 97 -3.61 -4.95 -1.67
N VAL A 98 -3.39 -6.02 -2.41
CA VAL A 98 -4.01 -6.24 -3.73
C VAL A 98 -4.54 -7.65 -3.84
N SER A 99 -5.60 -7.81 -4.63
CA SER A 99 -5.96 -9.06 -5.30
C SER A 99 -5.70 -8.89 -6.79
N ALA A 100 -4.83 -9.73 -7.34
CA ALA A 100 -4.33 -9.65 -8.71
C ALA A 100 -4.76 -10.90 -9.50
N GLY A 101 -5.59 -10.70 -10.53
CA GLY A 101 -5.96 -11.73 -11.49
C GLY A 101 -4.92 -11.86 -12.60
N LEU A 102 -4.38 -13.05 -12.79
CA LEU A 102 -3.36 -13.36 -13.80
C LEU A 102 -4.00 -13.45 -15.19
N LYS A 103 -3.74 -12.47 -16.08
CA LYS A 103 -4.35 -12.43 -17.42
C LYS A 103 -4.00 -13.64 -18.28
N THR A 104 -2.78 -14.16 -18.13
CA THR A 104 -2.27 -15.31 -18.88
C THR A 104 -2.68 -16.66 -18.28
N HIS A 105 -3.39 -16.67 -17.14
CA HIS A 105 -3.77 -17.88 -16.41
C HIS A 105 -5.26 -17.87 -16.04
N SER A 106 -6.15 -17.58 -17.00
CA SER A 106 -7.61 -17.64 -16.80
C SER A 106 -8.13 -16.82 -15.61
N ALA A 107 -7.46 -15.69 -15.29
CA ALA A 107 -7.75 -14.85 -14.14
C ALA A 107 -7.57 -15.54 -12.76
N ASP A 108 -6.72 -16.57 -12.68
CA ASP A 108 -6.28 -17.12 -11.40
C ASP A 108 -5.74 -16.01 -10.49
N GLY A 109 -6.23 -15.96 -9.26
CA GLY A 109 -6.00 -14.84 -8.34
C GLY A 109 -4.82 -15.05 -7.41
N ARG A 110 -4.05 -13.98 -7.16
CA ARG A 110 -3.07 -13.87 -6.07
C ARG A 110 -3.39 -12.67 -5.21
N THR A 111 -3.50 -12.87 -3.90
CA THR A 111 -3.90 -11.80 -2.96
C THR A 111 -2.90 -11.71 -1.83
N SER A 112 -2.31 -10.53 -1.62
CA SER A 112 -1.40 -10.29 -0.49
C SER A 112 -1.02 -8.80 -0.37
N HIS A 113 -0.08 -8.53 0.53
CA HIS A 113 0.60 -7.25 0.68
C HIS A 113 1.43 -6.92 -0.57
N LEU A 114 1.29 -5.70 -1.08
CA LEU A 114 1.98 -5.22 -2.27
C LEU A 114 3.37 -4.68 -1.91
N LEU A 115 4.42 -5.18 -2.56
CA LEU A 115 5.81 -4.76 -2.36
C LEU A 115 6.33 -3.87 -3.49
N GLY A 116 5.82 -4.05 -4.71
CA GLY A 116 6.17 -3.24 -5.88
C GLY A 116 5.23 -3.53 -7.04
N ALA A 117 4.98 -2.54 -7.89
CA ALA A 117 4.17 -2.74 -9.09
C ALA A 117 4.53 -1.72 -10.18
N LYS A 118 4.67 -2.22 -11.41
CA LYS A 118 4.86 -1.41 -12.61
C LYS A 118 3.58 -1.33 -13.42
N VAL A 119 3.07 -0.12 -13.65
CA VAL A 119 1.83 0.10 -14.38
C VAL A 119 1.96 -0.32 -15.85
N GLN A 120 1.03 -1.14 -16.33
CA GLN A 120 0.95 -1.57 -17.73
C GLN A 120 0.09 -0.66 -18.59
N PHE A 121 -1.03 -0.13 -18.09
CA PHE A 121 -1.88 0.74 -18.90
C PHE A 121 -2.27 1.97 -18.09
N LEU A 122 -2.89 1.72 -16.95
CA LEU A 122 -3.39 2.73 -16.05
C LEU A 122 -3.58 2.09 -14.67
N SER A 123 -3.37 2.87 -13.60
CA SER A 123 -3.99 2.60 -12.31
C SER A 123 -4.88 3.77 -11.94
N GLU A 124 -6.13 3.48 -11.57
CA GLU A 124 -7.13 4.47 -11.16
C GLU A 124 -7.40 4.32 -9.67
N LEU A 125 -7.13 5.37 -8.89
CA LEU A 125 -7.29 5.35 -7.45
C LEU A 125 -7.93 6.63 -6.91
N PHE A 126 -8.68 6.48 -5.83
CA PHE A 126 -9.12 7.60 -5.02
C PHE A 126 -8.25 7.68 -3.77
N ILE A 127 -7.71 8.86 -3.49
CA ILE A 127 -6.98 9.13 -2.25
C ILE A 127 -7.83 10.05 -1.40
N VAL A 128 -8.18 9.59 -0.21
CA VAL A 128 -8.94 10.36 0.77
C VAL A 128 -7.99 10.75 1.91
N GLU A 129 -7.64 12.03 1.94
CA GLU A 129 -6.74 12.59 2.96
C GLU A 129 -7.40 12.55 4.34
N VAL A 130 -6.59 12.29 5.37
CA VAL A 130 -7.00 12.42 6.76
C VAL A 130 -6.31 13.66 7.33
N ALA A 131 -7.07 14.61 7.86
CA ALA A 131 -6.52 15.82 8.46
C ALA A 131 -6.10 15.61 9.93
N ALA A 132 -6.83 14.77 10.67
CA ALA A 132 -6.54 14.44 12.06
C ALA A 132 -7.19 13.12 12.49
N PRO A 133 -6.68 12.44 13.53
CA PRO A 133 -5.40 12.68 14.18
C PRO A 133 -4.21 12.28 13.29
N THR A 134 -2.99 12.55 13.75
CA THR A 134 -1.77 12.11 13.04
C THR A 134 -1.75 10.59 12.89
N MET A 135 -1.45 10.09 11.69
CA MET A 135 -1.25 8.68 11.39
C MET A 135 0.24 8.42 11.22
N SER A 136 0.78 7.49 12.00
CA SER A 136 2.18 7.07 11.96
C SER A 136 2.30 5.55 11.97
N ARG A 137 3.52 5.03 11.76
CA ARG A 137 3.78 3.58 11.81
C ARG A 137 5.04 3.23 12.63
N PRO A 138 5.00 3.42 13.96
CA PRO A 138 6.11 2.97 14.80
C PRO A 138 6.35 1.47 14.63
N ARG A 139 7.63 1.09 14.61
CA ARG A 139 8.04 -0.33 14.60
C ARG A 139 7.81 -0.92 15.98
N ASN A 140 7.10 -2.04 16.06
CA ASN A 140 6.87 -2.72 17.33
C ASN A 140 7.92 -3.83 17.58
N PRO A 141 8.84 -3.68 18.56
CA PRO A 141 9.87 -4.68 18.83
C PRO A 141 9.31 -6.05 19.25
N ALA A 142 8.14 -6.08 19.88
CA ALA A 142 7.48 -7.33 20.28
C ALA A 142 6.80 -8.06 19.11
N LEU A 143 6.69 -7.41 17.94
CA LEU A 143 6.08 -7.94 16.73
C LEU A 143 7.02 -7.78 15.54
N TYR A 144 8.23 -8.34 15.67
CA TYR A 144 9.23 -8.41 14.60
C TYR A 144 9.59 -7.05 13.96
N HIS A 145 9.46 -5.96 14.71
CA HIS A 145 9.68 -4.59 14.22
C HIS A 145 8.80 -4.20 13.02
N VAL A 146 7.63 -4.83 12.88
CA VAL A 146 6.64 -4.48 11.87
C VAL A 146 6.14 -3.05 12.12
N PRO A 147 6.08 -2.19 11.08
CA PRO A 147 5.51 -0.85 11.17
C PRO A 147 3.98 -0.93 11.26
N LEU A 148 3.41 -0.65 12.43
CA LEU A 148 1.98 -0.80 12.70
C LEU A 148 1.28 0.56 12.70
N LEU A 149 0.12 0.66 12.06
CA LEU A 149 -0.64 1.90 12.04
C LEU A 149 -1.04 2.32 13.46
N THR A 150 -0.75 3.58 13.80
CA THR A 150 -1.16 4.25 15.04
C THR A 150 -1.76 5.61 14.73
N PHE A 151 -2.57 6.11 15.66
CA PHE A 151 -3.27 7.38 15.55
C PHE A 151 -2.95 8.26 16.76
N GLY A 152 -2.68 9.55 16.53
CA GLY A 152 -2.31 10.50 17.56
C GLY A 152 -0.82 10.44 17.94
N THR A 153 -0.49 11.09 19.05
CA THR A 153 0.86 11.04 19.63
C THR A 153 1.13 9.61 20.12
N PRO A 154 2.33 9.04 19.89
CA PRO A 154 2.72 7.79 20.55
C PRO A 154 2.60 7.97 22.07
N GLU A 155 1.86 7.08 22.74
CA GLU A 155 1.85 6.99 24.21
C GLU A 155 3.20 6.52 24.76
#